data_AF-A0A4P5YMH6-F1
#
_entry.id   AF-A0A4P5YMH6-F1
#
_cell.length_a   1.000
_cell.length_b   1.000
_cell.length_c   1.000
_cell.angle_alpha   90.00
_cell.angle_beta   90.00
_cell.angle_gamma   90.00
#
_symmetry.space_group_name_H-M   'P 1'
#
loop_
_entity.id
_entity.type
_entity.pdbx_description
1 polymer ?
#
loop_
_entity_poly.entity_id
_entity_poly.type
_entity_poly.pdbx_seq_one_letter_code
_entity_poly.pdbx_strand_id
1 'polypeptide(L)'
;MTPQSDGRLIVRPGAPSLPGMSTITAILEADSDGSLHLPLPEELRRGKVRITATLESAEDQPADAEAQRQRRLGEIMDRIRKRNPFQDIADPVARQRELREDRPLPGRA
;
A
#
# COMPACT_ATOMS: atom_id res chain seq x y z
N MET A 1 2.12 -11.57 33.21
CA MET A 1 2.00 -10.11 33.41
C MET A 1 2.72 -9.43 32.28
N THR A 2 1.98 -9.04 31.25
CA THR A 2 2.46 -8.30 30.08
C THR A 2 2.39 -6.80 30.40
N PRO A 3 3.47 -6.01 30.23
CA PRO A 3 3.36 -4.57 30.26
C PRO A 3 2.79 -4.05 28.93
N GLN A 4 1.80 -3.19 29.08
CA GLN A 4 1.01 -2.51 28.06
C GLN A 4 1.89 -1.50 27.32
N SER A 5 1.91 -1.55 25.98
CA SER A 5 2.62 -0.59 25.13
C SER A 5 1.84 0.72 25.06
N ASP A 6 2.21 1.67 25.91
CA ASP A 6 1.73 3.05 25.82
C ASP A 6 2.45 3.74 24.65
N GLY A 7 1.69 4.21 23.65
CA GLY A 7 2.17 4.88 22.44
C GLY A 7 2.72 6.28 22.71
N ARG A 8 3.78 6.37 23.52
CA ARG A 8 4.39 7.63 23.91
C ARG A 8 5.47 8.02 22.90
N LEU A 9 5.18 9.06 22.12
CA LEU A 9 6.14 9.77 21.26
C LEU A 9 7.36 10.19 22.09
N ILE A 10 8.51 9.55 21.84
CA ILE A 10 9.79 9.95 22.42
C ILE A 10 10.40 10.99 21.47
N VAL A 11 10.08 12.26 21.70
CA VAL A 11 10.81 13.37 21.07
C VAL A 11 12.20 13.43 21.70
N ARG A 12 13.22 12.96 20.97
CA ARG A 12 14.61 13.08 21.41
C ARG A 12 15.09 14.49 21.03
N PRO A 13 15.61 15.30 21.98
CA PRO A 13 16.26 16.55 21.61
C PRO A 13 17.51 16.24 20.79
N GLY A 14 17.48 16.58 19.51
CA GLY A 14 18.65 16.60 18.64
C GLY A 14 19.64 17.68 19.09
N ALA A 15 20.91 17.46 18.74
CA ALA A 15 22.12 18.26 18.99
C ALA A 15 21.95 19.79 19.17
N PRO A 16 22.89 20.47 19.88
CA PRO A 16 22.80 21.90 20.16
C PRO A 16 22.57 22.74 18.88
N SER A 17 21.40 23.38 18.86
CA SER A 17 20.92 24.30 17.84
C SER A 17 21.74 25.58 17.84
N LEU A 18 22.16 26.03 16.65
CA LEU A 18 22.71 27.37 16.44
C LEU A 18 21.59 28.42 16.69
N PRO A 19 21.90 29.59 17.29
CA PRO A 19 20.89 30.58 17.65
C PRO A 19 20.10 31.02 16.40
N GLY A 20 18.82 30.63 16.36
CA GLY A 20 17.88 31.01 15.30
C GLY A 20 17.39 29.88 14.40
N MET A 21 17.88 28.64 14.54
CA MET A 21 17.39 27.48 13.76
C MET A 21 16.95 26.32 14.65
N SER A 22 15.64 26.05 14.68
CA SER A 22 15.09 24.83 15.26
C SER A 22 15.10 23.72 14.21
N THR A 23 15.97 22.73 14.36
CA THR A 23 15.97 21.52 13.53
C THR A 23 15.02 20.49 14.15
N ILE A 24 14.01 20.06 13.39
CA ILE A 24 13.08 19.00 13.81
C ILE A 24 13.49 17.71 13.11
N THR A 25 13.80 16.68 13.88
CA THR A 25 14.00 15.31 13.38
C THR A 25 12.82 14.46 13.80
N ALA A 26 12.02 14.00 12.85
CA ALA A 26 10.90 13.10 13.08
C ALA A 26 10.90 12.00 12.03
N ILE A 27 10.41 10.82 12.41
CA ILE A 27 10.14 9.72 11.48
C ILE A 27 8.66 9.86 11.10
N LEU A 28 8.39 10.08 9.82
CA LEU A 28 7.03 10.30 9.30
C LEU A 28 6.71 9.22 8.27
N GLU A 29 5.53 8.65 8.39
CA GLU A 29 4.95 7.80 7.35
C GLU A 29 4.18 8.67 6.37
N ALA A 30 4.24 8.33 5.08
CA ALA A 30 3.45 9.01 4.06
C ALA A 30 1.98 8.58 4.17
N ASP A 31 1.07 9.53 4.08
CA ASP A 31 -0.36 9.23 4.03
C ASP A 31 -0.75 8.56 2.71
N SER A 32 -1.93 7.95 2.66
CA SER A 32 -2.43 7.22 1.48
C SER A 32 -2.60 8.10 0.22
N ASP A 33 -2.60 9.42 0.39
CA ASP A 33 -2.67 10.42 -0.68
C ASP A 33 -1.28 10.90 -1.15
N GLY A 34 -0.21 10.46 -0.50
CA GLY A 34 1.17 10.87 -0.77
C GLY A 34 1.60 12.15 -0.03
N SER A 35 0.79 12.65 0.92
CA SER A 35 1.14 13.81 1.74
C SER A 35 2.02 13.42 2.95
N LEU A 36 2.82 14.38 3.45
CA LEU A 36 3.64 14.21 4.66
C LEU A 36 3.22 15.22 5.73
N HIS A 37 2.69 14.73 6.85
CA HIS A 37 2.18 15.59 7.93
C HIS A 37 3.25 15.91 8.98
N LEU A 38 3.94 17.03 8.81
CA LEU A 38 4.93 17.52 9.78
C LEU A 38 4.25 18.14 11.02
N PRO A 39 4.41 17.57 12.23
CA PRO A 39 3.85 18.15 13.43
C PRO A 39 4.61 19.44 13.81
N LEU A 40 3.92 20.59 13.76
CA LEU A 40 4.51 21.87 14.16
C LEU A 40 4.43 22.04 15.70
N PRO A 41 5.57 22.29 16.37
CA PRO A 41 5.62 22.55 17.81
C PRO A 41 4.94 23.88 18.15
N GLU A 42 4.41 24.00 19.38
CA GLU A 42 3.50 25.09 19.76
C GLU A 42 4.11 26.48 19.63
N GLU A 43 5.44 26.59 19.78
CA GLU A 43 6.19 27.84 19.68
C GLU A 43 6.24 28.36 18.23
N LEU A 44 6.16 27.46 17.24
CA LEU A 44 6.19 27.79 15.82
C LEU A 44 4.78 27.99 15.21
N ARG A 45 3.72 27.68 15.97
CA ARG A 45 2.32 27.84 15.50
C ARG A 45 1.88 29.30 15.38
N ARG A 46 2.56 30.23 16.07
CA ARG A 46 2.16 31.65 16.16
C ARG A 46 2.95 32.59 15.24
N GLY A 47 3.79 32.07 14.35
CA GLY A 47 4.66 32.86 13.47
C GLY A 47 4.74 32.32 12.04
N LYS A 48 5.42 33.06 11.15
CA LYS A 48 5.71 32.60 9.79
C LYS A 48 6.84 31.56 9.85
N VAL A 49 6.59 30.36 9.33
CA VAL A 49 7.57 29.27 9.29
C VAL A 49 8.15 29.17 7.89
N ARG A 50 9.48 29.18 7.77
CA ARG A 50 10.20 28.86 6.53
C ARG A 50 10.64 27.40 6.62
N ILE A 51 10.18 26.57 5.69
CA ILE A 51 10.52 25.15 5.62
C ILE A 51 11.52 24.94 4.49
N THR A 52 12.60 24.21 4.77
CA THR A 52 13.51 23.68 3.75
C THR A 52 13.55 22.18 3.95
N ALA A 53 12.93 21.45 3.03
CA ALA A 53 12.89 19.99 3.05
C ALA A 53 13.76 19.45 1.91
N THR A 54 14.64 18.52 2.24
CA THR A 54 15.41 17.73 1.29
C THR A 54 14.87 16.31 1.37
N LEU A 55 14.30 15.82 0.27
CA LEU A 55 13.79 14.46 0.17
C LEU A 55 14.86 13.60 -0.48
N GLU A 56 15.26 12.55 0.22
CA GLU A 56 16.14 11.50 -0.28
C GLU A 56 15.35 10.18 -0.22
N SER A 57 15.40 9.39 -1.29
CA SER A 57 14.74 8.09 -1.31
C SER A 57 15.46 7.15 -0.35
N ALA A 58 14.84 6.88 0.81
CA ALA A 58 15.38 5.96 1.79
C ALA A 58 15.16 4.52 1.30
N GLU A 59 16.19 4.00 0.63
CA GLU A 59 16.30 2.64 0.10
C GLU A 59 15.29 2.29 -1.00
N ASP A 60 15.77 1.59 -2.02
CA ASP A 60 14.94 0.93 -3.03
C ASP A 60 14.07 -0.13 -2.34
N GLN A 61 12.99 0.29 -1.68
CA GLN A 61 11.85 -0.61 -1.54
C GLN A 61 11.54 -1.09 -2.96
N PRO A 62 11.49 -2.39 -3.23
CA PRO A 62 11.47 -2.87 -4.59
C PRO A 62 10.06 -2.68 -5.14
N ALA A 63 9.75 -1.44 -5.53
CA ALA A 63 8.71 -1.13 -6.50
C ALA A 63 8.88 -2.04 -7.74
N ASP A 64 10.14 -2.40 -8.03
CA ASP A 64 10.52 -3.41 -9.01
C ASP A 64 10.07 -4.84 -8.69
N ALA A 65 9.98 -5.28 -7.43
CA ALA A 65 9.59 -6.66 -7.12
C ALA A 65 8.11 -6.91 -7.44
N GLU A 66 7.22 -5.99 -7.07
CA GLU A 66 5.79 -6.11 -7.36
C GLU A 66 5.53 -5.87 -8.86
N ALA A 67 6.20 -4.91 -9.49
CA ALA A 67 6.11 -4.70 -10.93
C ALA A 67 6.61 -5.92 -11.73
N GLN A 68 7.74 -6.53 -11.33
CA GLN A 68 8.24 -7.77 -11.93
C GLN A 68 7.30 -8.94 -11.68
N ARG A 69 6.71 -9.04 -10.49
CA ARG A 69 5.71 -10.07 -10.17
C ARG A 69 4.49 -9.95 -11.06
N GLN A 70 3.98 -8.73 -11.27
CA GLN A 70 2.85 -8.47 -12.17
C GLN A 70 3.18 -8.80 -13.63
N ARG A 71 4.37 -8.43 -14.11
CA ARG A 71 4.84 -8.81 -15.45
C ARG A 71 4.91 -10.33 -15.62
N ARG A 72 5.52 -11.04 -14.68
CA ARG A 72 5.58 -12.52 -14.67
C ARG A 72 4.19 -13.16 -14.69
N LEU A 73 3.26 -12.64 -13.89
CA LEU A 73 1.88 -13.14 -13.86
C LEU A 73 1.18 -12.92 -15.21
N GLY A 74 1.34 -11.74 -15.82
CA GLY A 74 0.81 -11.44 -17.14
C GLY A 74 1.29 -12.42 -18.21
N GLU A 75 2.60 -12.71 -18.24
CA GLU A 75 3.19 -13.69 -19.17
C GLU A 75 2.64 -15.11 -18.98
N ILE A 76 2.38 -15.52 -17.74
CA ILE A 76 1.76 -16.82 -17.45
C ILE A 76 0.33 -16.85 -17.99
N MET A 77 -0.46 -15.82 -17.72
CA MET A 77 -1.85 -15.74 -18.19
C MET A 77 -1.93 -15.71 -19.72
N ASP A 78 -1.00 -15.01 -20.38
CA ASP A 78 -0.90 -15.02 -21.84
C ASP A 78 -0.58 -16.40 -22.42
N ARG A 79 0.32 -17.15 -21.77
CA ARG A 79 0.60 -18.54 -22.18
C ARG A 79 -0.61 -19.44 -22.00
N ILE A 80 -1.35 -19.31 -20.90
CA ILE A 80 -2.58 -20.06 -20.66
C ILE A 80 -3.62 -19.74 -21.75
N ARG A 81 -3.83 -18.46 -22.04
CA ARG A 81 -4.76 -18.01 -23.08
C ARG A 81 -4.40 -18.57 -24.45
N LYS A 82 -3.13 -18.49 -24.85
CA LYS A 82 -2.64 -19.04 -26.14
C LYS A 82 -2.84 -20.54 -26.26
N ARG A 83 -2.69 -21.27 -25.15
CA ARG A 83 -2.92 -22.72 -25.12
C ARG A 83 -4.40 -23.09 -25.16
N ASN A 84 -5.28 -22.12 -24.87
CA ASN A 84 -6.73 -22.25 -24.88
C ASN A 84 -7.25 -23.59 -24.31
N PRO A 85 -6.92 -23.92 -23.05
CA PRO A 85 -7.20 -25.24 -22.48
C PRO A 85 -8.69 -25.58 -22.37
N PHE A 86 -9.57 -24.60 -22.59
CA PHE A 86 -11.02 -24.72 -22.48
C PHE A 86 -11.73 -24.68 -23.83
N GLN A 87 -10.98 -24.80 -24.94
CA GLN A 87 -11.53 -24.73 -26.30
C GLN A 87 -12.62 -25.79 -26.58
N ASP A 88 -12.56 -26.94 -25.90
CA ASP A 88 -13.50 -28.05 -26.09
C ASP A 88 -14.80 -27.86 -25.29
N ILE A 89 -14.93 -26.76 -24.52
CA ILE A 89 -16.17 -26.41 -23.83
C ILE A 89 -17.13 -25.76 -24.82
N ALA A 90 -18.03 -26.56 -25.39
CA ALA A 90 -19.03 -26.09 -26.36
C ALA A 90 -20.07 -25.13 -25.74
N ASP A 91 -20.60 -25.46 -24.56
CA ASP A 91 -21.51 -24.61 -23.79
C ASP A 91 -20.99 -24.46 -22.34
N PRO A 92 -20.38 -23.31 -22.01
CA PRO A 92 -19.88 -23.04 -20.67
C PRO A 92 -20.98 -23.06 -19.60
N VAL A 93 -22.19 -22.62 -19.94
CA VAL A 93 -23.31 -22.53 -19.00
C VAL A 93 -23.89 -23.90 -18.73
N ALA A 94 -24.08 -24.74 -19.75
CA ALA A 94 -24.49 -26.13 -19.55
C ALA A 94 -23.46 -26.90 -18.72
N ARG A 95 -22.16 -26.76 -19.02
CA ARG A 95 -21.08 -27.38 -18.24
C ARG A 95 -21.06 -26.90 -16.80
N GLN A 96 -21.33 -25.61 -16.57
CA GLN A 96 -21.44 -25.05 -15.23
C GLN A 96 -22.66 -25.61 -14.48
N ARG A 97 -23.81 -25.77 -15.14
CA ARG A 97 -25.03 -26.38 -14.56
C ARG A 97 -24.81 -27.84 -14.18
N GLU A 98 -24.11 -28.59 -15.04
CA GLU A 98 -23.71 -29.98 -14.78
C GLU A 98 -22.78 -30.06 -13.56
N LEU A 99 -21.73 -29.24 -13.49
CA LEU A 99 -20.81 -29.19 -12.36
C LEU A 99 -21.47 -28.77 -11.04
N ARG A 100 -22.49 -27.92 -11.12
CA ARG A 100 -23.25 -27.45 -9.96
C ARG A 100 -24.39 -28.39 -9.56
N GLU A 101 -24.64 -29.43 -10.34
CA GLU A 101 -25.81 -30.31 -10.18
C GLU A 101 -27.11 -29.50 -10.08
N ASP A 102 -27.23 -28.44 -10.88
CA ASP A 102 -28.35 -27.50 -10.79
C ASP A 102 -29.67 -28.27 -10.99
N ARG A 103 -30.49 -28.31 -9.94
CA ARG A 103 -31.79 -28.98 -9.95
C ARG A 103 -32.86 -27.99 -10.40
N PRO A 104 -33.80 -28.36 -11.29
CA PRO A 104 -34.92 -27.50 -11.63
C PRO A 104 -35.71 -27.17 -10.37
N LEU A 105 -36.04 -25.90 -10.20
CA LEU A 105 -36.91 -25.46 -9.11
C LEU A 105 -38.36 -25.92 -9.43
N PRO A 106 -39.08 -26.52 -8.47
CA PRO A 106 -40.47 -26.90 -8.70
C PRO A 106 -41.32 -25.67 -9.07
N GLY A 107 -42.12 -25.77 -10.14
CA GLY A 107 -43.05 -24.72 -10.56
C GLY A 107 -42.49 -23.67 -11.53
N ARG A 108 -41.31 -23.87 -12.12
CA ARG A 108 -40.78 -23.05 -13.22
C ARG A 108 -40.38 -23.93 -14.40
N ALA A 109 -41.33 -24.17 -15.30
CA ALA A 109 -41.11 -24.67 -16.67
C ALA A 109 -41.78 -23.69 -17.64
#